data_AF-A0A7C7C5F8-F1
#
_entry.id   AF-A0A7C7C5F8-F1
#
_cell.length_a   1.000
_cell.length_b   1.000
_cell.length_c   1.000
_cell.angle_alpha   90.00
_cell.angle_beta   90.00
_cell.angle_gamma   90.00
#
_symmetry.space_group_name_H-M   'P 1'
#
loop_
_entity.id
_entity.type
_entity.pdbx_description
1 polymer ?
#
loop_
_entity_poly.entity_id
_entity_poly.type
_entity_poly.pdbx_seq_one_letter_code
_entity_poly.pdbx_strand_id
1 'polypeptide(L)'
;MVLSVSDKQEIAALFQAFSERLTTGRQVKTAEEQALEIIAQALAPTVLGPRYVPLEERAVGAVLETAFIPTKRKKAMTKFNRAVKEGMKIVKQSTSYGKKGSISNAKKAFSAVTKTVSKARKGGKLATKGVLRKVGQKAATILKKVGKTEYKPKRRKKLLPPIFDPSQYYRR
;
A
#
# COMPACT_ATOMS: atom_id res chain seq x y z
N MET A 1 9.27 -2.04 -36.44
CA MET A 1 8.05 -1.31 -36.84
C MET A 1 8.17 0.11 -36.32
N VAL A 2 8.40 1.08 -37.22
CA VAL A 2 8.46 2.51 -36.89
C VAL A 2 7.12 3.10 -37.32
N LEU A 3 6.39 3.72 -36.38
CA LEU A 3 5.11 4.36 -36.66
C LEU A 3 5.29 5.48 -37.69
N SER A 4 4.38 5.55 -38.66
CA SER A 4 4.41 6.57 -39.70
C SER A 4 4.16 7.96 -39.09
N VAL A 5 4.51 9.01 -39.82
CA VAL A 5 4.33 10.40 -39.33
C VAL A 5 2.83 10.71 -39.15
N SER A 6 1.97 10.17 -40.01
CA SER A 6 0.51 10.28 -39.90
C SER A 6 -0.01 9.60 -38.64
N ASP A 7 0.44 8.39 -38.31
CA ASP A 7 -0.01 7.68 -37.09
C ASP A 7 0.32 8.47 -35.83
N LYS A 8 1.49 9.13 -35.80
CA LYS A 8 1.90 9.98 -34.67
C LYS A 8 1.03 11.23 -34.54
N GLN A 9 0.61 11.81 -35.66
CA GLN A 9 -0.28 12.97 -35.68
C GLN A 9 -1.69 12.60 -35.23
N GLU A 10 -2.21 11.45 -35.66
CA GLU A 10 -3.51 10.94 -35.20
C GLU A 10 -3.52 10.64 -33.70
N ILE A 11 -2.45 10.03 -33.18
CA ILE A 11 -2.31 9.77 -31.74
C ILE A 11 -2.22 11.08 -30.95
N ALA A 12 -1.52 12.09 -31.47
CA ALA A 12 -1.44 13.41 -30.84
C ALA A 12 -2.80 14.13 -30.82
N ALA A 13 -3.55 14.07 -31.93
CA ALA A 13 -4.88 14.64 -32.02
C ALA A 13 -5.88 13.96 -31.08
N LEU A 14 -5.83 12.62 -30.97
CA LEU A 14 -6.64 11.86 -30.02
C LEU A 14 -6.32 12.22 -28.58
N PHE A 15 -5.04 12.45 -28.25
CA PHE A 15 -4.63 12.87 -26.91
C PHE A 15 -5.10 14.30 -26.59
N GLN A 16 -5.02 15.23 -27.54
CA GLN A 16 -5.54 16.60 -27.36
C GLN A 16 -7.06 16.60 -27.16
N ALA A 17 -7.82 15.94 -28.03
CA ALA A 17 -9.28 15.81 -27.88
C ALA A 17 -9.69 15.13 -26.57
N PHE A 18 -8.90 14.17 -26.08
CA PHE A 18 -9.11 13.53 -24.78
C PHE A 18 -8.85 14.49 -23.62
N SER A 19 -7.79 15.30 -23.69
CA SER A 19 -7.48 16.30 -22.67
C SER A 19 -8.55 17.38 -22.58
N GLU A 20 -9.03 17.88 -23.72
CA GLU A 20 -10.12 18.86 -23.80
C GLU A 20 -11.40 18.29 -23.19
N ARG A 21 -11.72 17.03 -23.49
CA ARG A 21 -12.88 16.32 -22.92
C ARG A 21 -12.79 16.10 -21.41
N LEU A 22 -11.59 16.02 -20.83
CA LEU A 22 -11.40 15.96 -19.38
C LEU A 22 -11.56 17.33 -18.69
N THR A 23 -11.48 18.42 -19.45
CA THR A 23 -11.55 19.79 -18.91
C THR A 23 -12.94 20.45 -19.02
N THR A 24 -13.85 19.94 -19.84
CA THR A 24 -15.18 20.54 -20.12
C THR A 24 -16.22 20.46 -18.99
N GLY A 25 -15.81 20.27 -17.73
CA GLY A 25 -16.72 20.27 -16.57
C GLY A 25 -16.22 20.99 -15.34
N ARG A 26 -15.03 21.59 -15.37
CA ARG A 26 -14.47 22.30 -14.22
C ARG A 26 -13.52 23.37 -14.74
N GLN A 27 -13.99 24.61 -14.73
CA GLN A 27 -13.13 25.79 -14.77
C GLN A 27 -12.27 25.76 -13.49
N VAL A 28 -11.24 24.91 -13.49
CA VAL A 28 -10.19 24.97 -12.47
C VAL A 28 -9.33 26.13 -12.93
N LYS A 29 -9.57 27.30 -12.34
CA LYS A 29 -8.65 28.45 -12.45
C LYS A 29 -7.24 27.89 -12.35
N THR A 30 -6.43 28.11 -13.37
CA THR A 30 -5.06 27.60 -13.36
C THR A 30 -4.34 28.20 -12.16
N ALA A 31 -3.37 27.49 -11.58
CA ALA A 31 -2.68 27.95 -10.36
C ALA A 31 -2.07 29.36 -10.55
N GLU A 32 -1.74 29.71 -11.79
CA GLU A 32 -1.23 31.01 -12.21
C GLU A 32 -2.31 32.10 -12.15
N GLU A 33 -3.52 31.84 -12.66
CA GLU A 33 -4.65 32.78 -12.56
C GLU A 33 -5.09 32.99 -11.11
N GLN A 34 -5.08 31.93 -10.29
CA GLN A 34 -5.35 32.05 -8.86
C GLN A 34 -4.27 32.87 -8.14
N ALA A 35 -3.00 32.65 -8.49
CA ALA A 35 -1.90 33.43 -7.93
C ALA A 35 -2.00 34.90 -8.34
N LEU A 36 -2.34 35.19 -9.59
CA LEU A 36 -2.53 36.55 -10.09
C LEU A 36 -3.72 37.26 -9.45
N GLU A 37 -4.82 36.56 -9.19
CA GLU A 37 -5.98 37.11 -8.48
C GLU A 37 -5.64 37.44 -7.01
N ILE A 38 -4.88 36.57 -6.34
CA ILE A 38 -4.37 36.81 -4.98
C ILE A 38 -3.39 37.99 -4.96
N ILE A 39 -2.49 38.08 -5.94
CA ILE A 39 -1.53 39.17 -6.05
C ILE A 39 -2.25 40.49 -6.36
N ALA A 40 -3.24 40.49 -7.26
CA ALA A 40 -4.03 41.68 -7.59
C ALA A 40 -4.85 42.17 -6.39
N GLN A 41 -5.40 41.26 -5.59
CA GLN A 41 -6.13 41.59 -4.37
C GLN A 41 -5.21 42.06 -3.24
N ALA A 42 -3.94 41.61 -3.22
CA ALA A 42 -2.91 42.10 -2.32
C ALA A 42 -2.29 43.44 -2.75
N LEU A 43 -2.32 43.75 -4.06
CA LEU A 43 -1.79 45.00 -4.63
C LEU A 43 -2.83 46.13 -4.71
N ALA A 44 -4.12 45.87 -4.45
CA ALA A 44 -5.09 46.92 -4.23
C ALA A 44 -4.60 47.77 -3.03
N PRO A 45 -4.17 49.03 -3.25
CA PRO A 45 -3.58 49.83 -2.19
C PRO A 45 -4.69 50.17 -1.20
N THR A 46 -4.78 49.37 -0.14
CA THR A 46 -5.61 49.70 1.01
C THR A 46 -4.92 50.85 1.70
N VAL A 47 -5.35 52.05 1.32
CA VAL A 47 -4.92 53.31 1.88
C VAL A 47 -5.10 53.23 3.41
N LEU A 48 -4.04 53.58 4.15
CA LEU A 48 -3.93 53.85 5.60
C LEU A 48 -3.34 52.76 6.53
N GLY A 49 -2.02 52.82 6.69
CA GLY A 49 -1.31 52.60 7.96
C GLY A 49 -0.85 51.18 8.30
N PRO A 50 0.19 51.02 9.15
CA PRO A 50 0.59 49.73 9.68
C PRO A 50 -0.51 49.21 10.61
N ARG A 51 -1.35 48.30 10.12
CA ARG A 51 -2.31 47.59 10.96
C ARG A 51 -1.54 46.70 11.93
N TYR A 52 -1.64 47.00 13.22
CA TYR A 52 -1.29 46.07 14.29
C TYR A 52 -2.25 44.88 14.19
N VAL A 53 -1.80 43.81 13.54
CA VAL A 53 -2.53 42.55 13.47
C VAL A 53 -2.33 41.84 14.81
N PRO A 54 -3.38 41.62 15.62
CA PRO A 54 -3.24 40.94 16.91
C PRO A 54 -2.56 39.58 16.72
N LEU A 55 -1.73 39.18 17.69
CA LEU A 55 -1.02 37.89 17.66
C LEU A 55 -1.98 36.70 17.46
N GLU A 56 -3.22 36.87 17.90
CA GLU A 56 -4.34 35.94 17.78
C GLU A 56 -4.71 35.66 16.32
N GLU A 57 -4.74 36.67 15.45
CA GLU A 57 -5.09 36.50 14.02
C GLU A 57 -3.96 35.82 13.24
N ARG A 58 -2.69 36.05 13.60
CA ARG A 58 -1.55 35.29 13.07
C ARG A 58 -1.58 33.83 13.49
N ALA A 59 -1.99 33.54 14.72
CA ALA A 59 -2.15 32.17 15.20
C ALA A 59 -3.29 31.46 14.46
N VAL A 60 -4.40 32.14 14.19
CA VAL A 60 -5.52 31.59 13.41
C VAL A 60 -5.10 31.31 11.96
N GLY A 61 -4.34 32.21 11.32
CA GLY A 61 -3.77 32.00 9.99
C GLY A 61 -2.85 30.77 9.91
N ALA A 62 -1.93 30.62 10.87
CA ALA A 62 -1.02 29.47 10.93
C ALA A 62 -1.73 28.14 11.26
N VAL A 63 -2.81 28.17 12.05
CA VAL A 63 -3.65 26.99 12.34
C VAL A 63 -4.44 26.57 11.10
N LEU A 64 -4.94 27.52 10.29
CA LEU A 64 -5.61 27.22 9.03
C LEU A 64 -4.62 26.66 7.99
N GLU A 65 -3.45 27.26 7.81
CA GLU A 65 -2.43 26.76 6.88
C GLU A 65 -1.95 25.35 7.23
N THR A 66 -1.79 25.02 8.51
CA THR A 66 -1.41 23.67 8.95
C THR A 66 -2.56 22.65 8.86
N ALA A 67 -3.82 23.08 8.93
CA ALA A 67 -4.98 22.21 8.76
C ALA A 67 -5.22 21.79 7.30
N PHE A 68 -4.83 22.62 6.33
CA PHE A 68 -5.07 22.36 4.90
C PHE A 68 -3.93 21.64 4.17
N ILE A 69 -2.76 21.45 4.79
CA ILE A 69 -1.74 20.57 4.23
C ILE A 69 -2.19 19.12 4.50
N PRO A 70 -2.50 18.30 3.47
CA PRO A 70 -2.81 16.89 3.68
C PRO A 70 -1.56 16.19 4.21
N THR A 71 -1.42 16.14 5.54
CA THR A 71 -0.33 15.41 6.17
C THR A 71 -0.42 13.96 5.70
N LYS A 72 0.66 13.45 5.08
CA LYS A 72 0.70 12.07 4.59
C LYS A 72 0.45 11.12 5.75
N ARG A 73 -0.79 10.66 5.92
CA ARG A 73 -1.17 9.76 7.02
C ARG A 73 -0.32 8.50 6.94
N LYS A 74 0.40 8.18 8.02
CA LYS A 74 1.18 6.94 8.11
C LYS A 74 0.26 5.76 7.83
N LYS A 75 0.64 4.89 6.88
CA LYS A 75 -0.15 3.70 6.53
C LYS A 75 -0.39 2.84 7.76
N ALA A 76 -1.64 2.44 7.97
CA ALA A 76 -1.99 1.55 9.07
C ALA A 76 -1.26 0.21 8.95
N MET A 77 -0.73 -0.30 10.06
CA MET A 77 -0.05 -1.59 10.07
C MET A 77 -1.06 -2.73 9.88
N THR A 78 -0.78 -3.63 8.93
CA THR A 78 -1.63 -4.81 8.70
C THR A 78 -1.67 -5.72 9.92
N LYS A 79 -2.75 -6.48 10.10
CA LYS A 79 -2.88 -7.45 11.22
C LYS A 79 -1.71 -8.45 11.26
N PHE A 80 -1.18 -8.82 10.10
CA PHE A 80 -0.01 -9.70 9.97
C PHE A 80 1.25 -9.04 10.51
N ASN A 81 1.57 -7.83 10.07
CA ASN A 81 2.75 -7.10 10.54
C ASN A 81 2.64 -6.81 12.04
N ARG A 82 1.42 -6.54 12.54
CA ARG A 82 1.15 -6.43 13.98
C ARG A 82 1.47 -7.72 14.73
N ALA A 83 1.05 -8.86 14.21
CA ALA A 83 1.33 -10.17 14.80
C ALA A 83 2.84 -10.50 14.78
N VAL A 84 3.57 -10.14 13.73
CA VAL A 84 5.03 -10.31 13.66
C VAL A 84 5.75 -9.42 14.68
N LYS A 85 5.31 -8.16 14.83
CA LYS A 85 5.86 -7.23 15.83
C LYS A 85 5.70 -7.77 17.25
N GLU A 86 4.50 -8.23 17.60
CA GLU A 86 4.23 -8.84 18.91
C GLU A 86 4.98 -10.17 19.08
N GLY A 87 5.07 -10.99 18.03
CA GLY A 87 5.85 -12.23 18.05
C GLY A 87 7.33 -11.99 18.34
N MET A 88 7.91 -10.94 17.76
CA MET A 88 9.31 -10.59 17.99
C MET A 88 9.55 -10.07 19.42
N LYS A 89 8.59 -9.35 20.02
CA LYS A 89 8.67 -8.94 21.44
C LYS A 89 8.75 -10.15 22.36
N ILE A 90 7.93 -11.17 22.12
CA ILE A 90 7.94 -12.42 22.90
C ILE A 90 9.30 -13.11 22.77
N VAL A 91 9.86 -13.16 21.55
CA VAL A 91 11.19 -13.73 21.32
C VAL A 91 12.27 -12.95 22.06
N LYS A 92 12.23 -11.61 22.04
CA LYS A 92 13.18 -10.76 22.76
C LYS A 92 13.11 -10.95 24.28
N GLN A 93 11.94 -11.25 24.82
CA GLN A 93 11.76 -11.56 26.25
C GLN A 93 12.21 -12.99 26.62
N SER A 94 12.48 -13.83 25.63
CA SER A 94 12.91 -15.21 25.80
C SER A 94 14.43 -15.36 25.71
N THR A 95 14.93 -16.52 26.12
CA THR A 95 16.35 -16.90 26.00
C THR A 95 16.64 -17.77 24.77
N SER A 96 15.64 -18.07 23.94
CA SER A 96 15.80 -19.08 22.86
C SER A 96 16.62 -18.60 21.66
N TYR A 97 16.69 -17.30 21.41
CA TYR A 97 17.39 -16.72 20.25
C TYR A 97 18.46 -15.69 20.66
N GLY A 98 18.97 -15.81 21.89
CA GLY A 98 19.95 -14.91 22.49
C GLY A 98 19.70 -14.70 23.97
N LYS A 99 20.48 -13.81 24.58
CA LYS A 99 20.26 -13.36 25.95
C LYS A 99 18.93 -12.62 26.06
N LYS A 100 18.24 -12.72 27.20
CA LYS A 100 17.00 -11.97 27.43
C LYS A 100 17.23 -10.47 27.14
N GLY A 101 16.36 -9.86 26.34
CA GLY A 101 16.47 -8.47 25.94
C GLY A 101 17.32 -8.21 24.69
N SER A 102 18.06 -9.19 24.16
CA SER A 102 18.83 -9.07 22.92
C SER A 102 18.70 -10.30 22.02
N ILE A 103 18.73 -10.10 20.71
CA ILE A 103 18.62 -11.18 19.75
C ILE A 103 19.96 -11.32 19.05
N SER A 104 20.68 -12.41 19.31
CA SER A 104 21.97 -12.66 18.66
C SER A 104 21.79 -13.07 17.20
N ASN A 105 20.74 -13.83 16.89
CA ASN A 105 20.46 -14.37 15.56
C ASN A 105 19.14 -13.83 14.97
N ALA A 106 19.10 -12.53 14.65
CA ALA A 106 17.89 -11.84 14.21
C ALA A 106 17.22 -12.48 12.98
N LYS A 107 18.02 -12.88 11.97
CA LYS A 107 17.51 -13.51 10.73
C LYS A 107 16.77 -14.83 11.01
N LYS A 108 17.31 -15.67 11.90
CA LYS A 108 16.71 -16.95 12.29
C LYS A 108 15.44 -16.73 13.11
N ALA A 109 15.47 -15.82 14.07
CA ALA A 109 14.32 -15.45 14.88
C ALA A 109 13.16 -14.91 14.01
N PHE A 110 13.46 -13.97 13.11
CA PHE A 110 12.46 -13.38 12.21
C PHE A 110 11.85 -14.42 11.26
N SER A 111 12.67 -15.31 10.69
CA SER A 111 12.19 -16.39 9.85
C SER A 111 11.24 -17.33 10.61
N ALA A 112 11.61 -17.73 11.82
CA ALA A 112 10.80 -18.61 12.65
C ALA A 112 9.47 -17.96 13.04
N VAL A 113 9.48 -16.69 13.45
CA VAL A 113 8.27 -15.92 13.78
C VAL A 113 7.36 -15.80 12.56
N THR A 114 7.88 -15.37 11.42
CA THR A 114 7.09 -15.17 10.20
C THR A 114 6.44 -16.47 9.72
N LYS A 115 7.19 -17.58 9.75
CA LYS A 115 6.66 -18.92 9.41
C LYS A 115 5.57 -19.34 10.40
N THR A 116 5.75 -19.09 11.68
CA THR A 116 4.78 -19.43 12.73
C THR A 116 3.50 -18.61 12.60
N VAL A 117 3.62 -17.30 12.40
CA VAL A 117 2.48 -16.40 12.17
C VAL A 117 1.74 -16.80 10.89
N SER A 118 2.46 -17.17 9.83
CA SER A 118 1.85 -17.65 8.59
C SER A 118 1.10 -18.97 8.79
N LYS A 119 1.65 -19.91 9.56
CA LYS A 119 0.95 -21.15 9.95
C LYS A 119 -0.32 -20.85 10.75
N ALA A 120 -0.24 -19.93 11.73
CA ALA A 120 -1.39 -19.51 12.53
C ALA A 120 -2.49 -18.88 11.65
N ARG A 121 -2.10 -18.01 10.70
CA ARG A 121 -3.02 -17.39 9.74
C ARG A 121 -3.75 -18.44 8.89
N LYS A 122 -3.04 -19.49 8.48
CA LYS A 122 -3.58 -20.60 7.66
C LYS A 122 -4.37 -21.64 8.49
N GLY A 123 -4.48 -21.46 9.81
CA GLY A 123 -5.14 -22.44 10.68
C GLY A 123 -4.35 -23.76 10.84
N GLY A 124 -3.05 -23.75 10.56
CA GLY A 124 -2.20 -24.93 10.72
C GLY A 124 -1.89 -25.26 12.19
N LYS A 125 -1.48 -26.51 12.44
CA LYS A 125 -1.08 -26.96 13.79
C LYS A 125 0.13 -26.14 14.26
N LEU A 126 0.01 -25.56 15.46
CA LEU A 126 1.06 -24.77 16.11
C LEU A 126 2.03 -25.69 16.85
N ALA A 127 3.19 -25.15 17.22
CA ALA A 127 4.15 -25.86 18.07
C ALA A 127 3.51 -26.23 19.41
N THR A 128 3.86 -27.40 19.94
CA THR A 128 3.31 -27.94 21.19
C THR A 128 3.87 -27.26 22.43
N LYS A 129 5.10 -26.72 22.40
CA LYS A 129 5.71 -26.04 23.53
C LYS A 129 6.70 -24.95 23.10
N GLY A 130 7.18 -24.18 24.07
CA GLY A 130 8.23 -23.18 23.89
C GLY A 130 7.76 -21.83 23.34
N VAL A 131 8.73 -21.00 22.98
CA VAL A 131 8.52 -19.59 22.57
C VAL A 131 7.64 -19.50 21.32
N LEU A 132 7.83 -20.40 20.36
CA LEU A 132 7.03 -20.42 19.12
C LEU A 132 5.55 -20.72 19.38
N ARG A 133 5.21 -21.52 20.40
CA ARG A 133 3.80 -21.73 20.79
C ARG A 133 3.16 -20.43 21.27
N LYS A 134 3.85 -19.70 22.15
CA LYS A 134 3.37 -18.40 22.66
C LYS A 134 3.18 -17.38 21.53
N VAL A 135 4.13 -17.32 20.61
CA VAL A 135 4.04 -16.49 19.38
C VAL A 135 2.82 -16.89 18.55
N GLY A 136 2.64 -18.18 18.28
CA GLY A 136 1.52 -18.70 17.50
C GLY A 136 0.15 -18.42 18.13
N GLN A 137 0.02 -18.58 19.44
CA GLN A 137 -1.21 -18.27 20.18
C GLN A 137 -1.54 -16.78 20.10
N LYS A 138 -0.59 -15.90 20.38
CA LYS A 138 -0.80 -14.44 20.28
C LYS A 138 -1.14 -14.01 18.86
N ALA A 139 -0.47 -14.59 17.86
CA ALA A 139 -0.75 -14.33 16.45
C ALA A 139 -2.18 -14.76 16.08
N ALA A 140 -2.64 -15.92 16.54
CA ALA A 140 -4.00 -16.39 16.31
C ALA A 140 -5.06 -15.42 16.88
N THR A 141 -4.82 -14.87 18.08
CA THR A 141 -5.69 -13.83 18.67
C THR A 141 -5.75 -12.57 17.82
N ILE A 142 -4.62 -12.12 17.27
CA ILE A 142 -4.54 -10.88 16.47
C ILE A 142 -5.17 -11.05 15.08
N LEU A 143 -4.95 -12.21 14.47
CA LEU A 143 -5.33 -12.44 13.07
C LEU A 143 -6.82 -12.74 12.91
N LYS A 144 -7.49 -13.29 13.96
CA LYS A 144 -8.78 -13.99 13.90
C LYS A 144 -8.70 -15.15 12.88
N LYS A 145 -9.13 -16.37 13.24
CA LYS A 145 -8.98 -17.53 12.35
C LYS A 145 -9.70 -17.23 11.03
N VAL A 146 -8.94 -17.07 9.94
CA VAL A 146 -9.49 -17.20 8.60
C VAL A 146 -9.83 -18.67 8.50
N GLY A 147 -11.11 -18.99 8.64
CA GLY A 147 -11.64 -20.34 8.45
C GLY A 147 -11.02 -20.91 7.17
N LYS A 148 -10.67 -22.20 7.22
CA LYS A 148 -10.02 -22.95 6.15
C LYS A 148 -10.61 -22.51 4.81
N THR A 149 -9.91 -21.66 4.07
CA THR A 149 -10.30 -21.38 2.70
C THR A 149 -10.21 -22.70 2.00
N GLU A 150 -11.35 -23.19 1.51
CA GLU A 150 -11.45 -24.39 0.69
C GLU A 150 -10.28 -24.43 -0.28
N TYR A 151 -9.62 -25.57 -0.32
CA TYR A 151 -8.58 -25.84 -1.29
C TYR A 151 -9.18 -25.66 -2.69
N LYS A 152 -8.90 -24.55 -3.36
CA LYS A 152 -9.14 -24.45 -4.80
C LYS A 152 -7.99 -25.19 -5.47
N PRO A 153 -8.21 -26.39 -6.06
CA PRO A 153 -7.16 -27.07 -6.79
C PRO A 153 -6.61 -26.12 -7.84
N LYS A 154 -5.28 -26.05 -7.97
CA LYS A 154 -4.66 -25.43 -9.15
C LYS A 154 -5.34 -26.04 -10.36
N ARG A 155 -5.99 -25.22 -11.20
CA ARG A 155 -6.54 -25.66 -12.49
C ARG A 155 -5.40 -26.38 -13.19
N ARG A 156 -5.42 -27.72 -13.20
CA ARG A 156 -4.57 -28.49 -14.11
C ARG A 156 -4.94 -27.89 -15.47
N LYS A 157 -3.97 -27.29 -16.16
CA LYS A 157 -4.16 -26.94 -17.57
C LYS A 157 -4.76 -28.21 -18.18
N LYS A 158 -5.99 -28.14 -18.69
CA LYS A 158 -6.61 -29.32 -19.31
C LYS A 158 -5.59 -29.80 -20.32
N LEU A 159 -4.98 -30.96 -20.06
CA LEU A 159 -4.23 -31.66 -21.09
C LEU A 159 -5.31 -31.91 -22.14
N LEU A 160 -5.19 -31.25 -23.29
CA LEU A 160 -5.99 -31.63 -24.45
C LEU A 160 -5.80 -33.15 -24.60
N PRO A 161 -6.86 -33.92 -24.87
CA PRO A 161 -6.68 -35.33 -25.16
C PRO A 161 -5.61 -35.44 -26.26
N PRO A 162 -4.72 -36.46 -26.20
CA PRO A 162 -3.82 -36.71 -27.31
C PRO A 162 -4.69 -36.77 -28.57
N ILE A 163 -4.34 -35.95 -29.56
CA ILE A 163 -4.98 -36.01 -30.88
C ILE A 163 -4.79 -37.45 -31.32
N PHE A 164 -5.90 -38.17 -31.49
CA PHE A 164 -5.89 -39.52 -32.01
C PHE A 164 -5.26 -39.44 -33.40
N ASP A 165 -4.02 -39.91 -33.54
CA ASP A 165 -3.28 -39.94 -34.80
C ASP A 165 -3.47 -41.35 -35.41
N PRO A 166 -4.40 -41.52 -36.36
CA PRO A 166 -4.69 -42.83 -36.95
C PRO A 166 -3.53 -43.38 -37.78
N SER A 167 -2.48 -42.59 -38.09
CA SER A 167 -1.31 -43.05 -38.83
C SER A 167 -0.48 -44.10 -38.08
N GLN A 168 -0.62 -44.18 -36.74
CA GLN A 168 0.12 -45.13 -35.90
C GLN A 168 -0.42 -46.57 -35.99
N TYR A 169 -1.62 -46.77 -36.54
CA TYR A 169 -2.26 -48.09 -36.67
C TYR A 169 -2.11 -48.72 -38.06
N TYR A 170 -1.48 -48.02 -39.01
CA TYR A 170 -1.14 -48.55 -40.32
C TYR A 170 0.39 -48.67 -40.49
N ARG A 171 0.99 -49.59 -39.72
CA ARG A 171 2.27 -50.22 -40.10
C ARG A 171 2.03 -51.72 -40.21
N ARG A 172 1.88 -52.19 -41.46
CA ARG A 172 2.14 -53.57 -41.87
C ARG A 172 3.44 -53.57 -42.66
#